data_AF-A0A6P0BFU0-F1
#
_entry.id   AF-A0A6P0BFU0-F1
#
_cell.length_a   1.000
_cell.length_b   1.000
_cell.length_c   1.000
_cell.angle_alpha   90.00
_cell.angle_beta   90.00
_cell.angle_gamma   90.00
#
_symmetry.space_group_name_H-M   'P 1'
#
loop_
_entity.id
_entity.type
_entity.pdbx_description
1 polymer ?
#
loop_
_entity_poly.entity_id
_entity_poly.type
_entity_poly.pdbx_seq_one_letter_code
_entity_poly.pdbx_strand_id
1 'polypeptide(L)'
;MPDFTIETTYHLPVFRHRTYEADTLDEACRAAIEDDSWDIAEKDFNSAGAIHITGIWDGAHAAYAGPPIQIPPQFDEPVQRRARHFEILLGLLKILFDNVRAARRPSLDWLDRSAWAIARGEAILAGDPDPEEPVDPPKPSHVLVRLQENRVRDAITAVLEVDSNFKGLTPEAVTDDEIHVACLSIATTMDFSDVVGNAEFQAALLAIRSAHRRLASD
;
A
#
# COMPACT_ATOMS: atom_id res chain seq x y z
N MET A 1 -19.93 -26.56 -22.27
CA MET A 1 -18.95 -25.85 -21.43
C MET A 1 -17.73 -25.61 -22.30
N PRO A 2 -17.03 -24.47 -22.21
CA PRO A 2 -15.75 -24.30 -22.91
C PRO A 2 -14.68 -25.20 -22.29
N ASP A 3 -13.79 -25.72 -23.13
CA ASP A 3 -12.62 -26.51 -22.70
C ASP A 3 -11.40 -25.60 -22.66
N PHE A 4 -10.52 -25.78 -21.68
CA PHE A 4 -9.25 -25.07 -21.60
C PHE A 4 -8.10 -26.06 -21.47
N THR A 5 -7.00 -25.80 -22.17
CA THR A 5 -5.74 -26.51 -21.95
C THR A 5 -4.86 -25.67 -21.03
N ILE A 6 -4.43 -26.23 -19.89
CA ILE A 6 -3.63 -25.54 -18.87
C ILE A 6 -2.27 -26.24 -18.72
N GLU A 7 -1.19 -25.49 -18.87
CA GLU A 7 0.16 -25.96 -18.58
C GLU A 7 0.57 -25.51 -17.18
N THR A 8 1.08 -26.47 -16.39
CA THR A 8 1.59 -26.22 -15.05
C THR A 8 3.03 -26.70 -14.92
N THR A 9 3.81 -25.98 -14.12
CA THR A 9 5.18 -26.35 -13.76
C THR A 9 5.46 -26.00 -12.30
N TYR A 10 6.63 -26.36 -11.81
CA TYR A 10 7.14 -25.93 -10.51
C TYR A 10 8.66 -25.71 -10.60
N HIS A 11 9.19 -24.85 -9.73
CA HIS A 11 10.63 -24.66 -9.64
C HIS A 11 11.27 -25.88 -8.98
N LEU A 12 12.18 -26.57 -9.67
CA LEU A 12 12.93 -27.70 -9.11
C LEU A 12 14.39 -27.27 -8.90
N PRO A 13 14.83 -27.03 -7.66
CA PRO A 13 16.22 -26.68 -7.40
C PRO A 13 17.17 -27.79 -7.86
N VAL A 14 18.27 -27.36 -8.47
CA VAL A 14 19.39 -28.22 -8.84
C VAL A 14 20.61 -27.70 -8.10
N PHE A 15 21.27 -28.55 -7.33
CA PHE A 15 22.43 -28.18 -6.52
C PHE A 15 23.62 -29.10 -6.82
N ARG A 16 24.80 -28.66 -6.41
CA ARG A 16 26.02 -29.47 -6.41
C ARG A 16 26.79 -29.22 -5.13
N HIS A 17 27.51 -30.23 -4.64
CA HIS A 17 28.45 -30.07 -3.52
C HIS A 17 29.88 -30.20 -4.04
N ARG A 18 30.68 -29.14 -3.89
CA ARG A 18 32.09 -29.13 -4.26
C ARG A 18 32.90 -28.37 -3.21
N THR A 19 34.16 -28.76 -3.06
CA THR A 19 35.12 -28.08 -2.19
C THR A 19 35.97 -27.14 -3.04
N TYR A 20 36.16 -25.90 -2.57
CA TYR A 20 37.00 -24.88 -3.20
C TYR A 20 38.06 -24.45 -2.20
N GLU A 21 39.33 -24.55 -2.59
CA GLU A 21 40.44 -24.00 -1.80
C GLU A 21 40.58 -22.51 -2.11
N ALA A 22 40.54 -21.68 -1.07
CA ALA A 22 40.75 -20.23 -1.17
C ALA A 22 41.24 -19.67 0.17
N ASP A 23 41.87 -18.49 0.13
CA ASP A 23 42.37 -17.81 1.32
C ASP A 23 41.21 -17.17 2.13
N THR A 24 40.08 -16.89 1.48
CA THR A 24 38.87 -16.34 2.10
C THR A 24 37.58 -17.02 1.65
N LEU A 25 36.54 -16.92 2.48
CA LEU A 25 35.20 -17.40 2.13
C LEU A 25 34.65 -16.73 0.87
N ASP A 26 34.85 -15.42 0.71
CA ASP A 26 34.36 -14.67 -0.45
C ASP A 26 35.02 -15.13 -1.76
N GLU A 27 36.30 -15.48 -1.72
CA GLU A 27 37.01 -16.05 -2.87
C GLU A 27 36.51 -17.47 -3.19
N ALA A 28 36.30 -18.31 -2.18
CA ALA A 28 35.70 -19.64 -2.38
C ALA A 28 34.29 -19.54 -2.99
N CYS A 29 33.45 -18.63 -2.48
CA CYS A 29 32.12 -18.36 -3.01
C CYS A 29 32.16 -17.87 -4.46
N ARG A 30 33.09 -16.96 -4.79
CA ARG A 30 33.27 -16.48 -6.17
C ARG A 30 33.70 -17.61 -7.10
N ALA A 31 34.69 -18.41 -6.70
CA ALA A 31 35.12 -19.59 -7.44
C ALA A 31 33.96 -20.58 -7.66
N ALA A 32 33.10 -20.76 -6.65
CA ALA A 32 31.92 -21.62 -6.76
C ALA A 32 30.87 -21.12 -7.76
N ILE A 33 30.72 -19.80 -7.94
CA ILE A 33 29.82 -19.21 -8.93
C ILE A 33 30.42 -19.24 -10.34
N GLU A 34 31.74 -19.07 -10.46
CA GLU A 34 32.46 -19.09 -11.74
C GLU A 34 32.64 -20.50 -12.34
N ASP A 35 32.62 -21.54 -11.50
CA ASP A 35 32.71 -22.94 -11.93
C ASP A 35 31.48 -23.36 -12.75
N ASP A 36 31.66 -23.66 -14.03
CA ASP A 36 30.59 -24.03 -14.95
C ASP A 36 30.30 -25.55 -15.01
N SER A 37 31.06 -26.38 -14.27
CA SER A 37 30.91 -27.84 -14.30
C SER A 37 29.75 -28.32 -13.42
N TRP A 38 28.66 -28.77 -14.03
CA TRP A 38 27.47 -29.30 -13.36
C TRP A 38 27.37 -30.84 -13.42
N ASP A 39 28.48 -31.54 -13.65
CA ASP A 39 28.47 -33.00 -13.87
C ASP A 39 28.02 -33.82 -12.65
N ILE A 40 28.14 -33.23 -11.45
CA ILE A 40 27.71 -33.81 -10.17
C ILE A 40 26.42 -33.20 -9.64
N ALA A 41 25.63 -32.57 -10.50
CA ALA A 41 24.40 -31.91 -10.11
C ALA A 41 23.32 -32.91 -9.67
N GLU A 42 22.63 -32.57 -8.58
CA GLU A 42 21.51 -33.33 -8.04
C GLU A 42 20.25 -32.47 -8.02
N LYS A 43 19.09 -33.11 -8.21
CA LYS A 43 17.78 -32.45 -8.15
C LYS A 43 17.21 -32.57 -6.74
N ASP A 44 16.80 -31.45 -6.17
CA ASP A 44 16.14 -31.43 -4.86
C ASP A 44 14.61 -31.46 -4.99
N PHE A 45 14.04 -32.67 -4.98
CA PHE A 45 12.59 -32.83 -4.99
C PHE A 45 11.93 -32.44 -3.66
N ASN A 46 12.68 -32.43 -2.54
CA ASN A 46 12.13 -32.10 -1.22
C ASN A 46 11.94 -30.58 -1.05
N SER A 47 12.77 -29.80 -1.74
CA SER A 47 12.68 -28.32 -1.77
C SER A 47 12.04 -27.78 -3.04
N ALA A 48 11.30 -28.61 -3.78
CA ALA A 48 10.56 -28.18 -4.96
C ALA A 48 9.58 -27.05 -4.61
N GLY A 49 9.53 -26.02 -5.45
CA GLY A 49 8.63 -24.88 -5.31
C GLY A 49 7.17 -25.25 -5.56
N ALA A 50 6.29 -24.27 -5.34
CA ALA A 50 4.86 -24.45 -5.60
C ALA A 50 4.58 -24.61 -7.10
N ILE A 51 3.56 -25.41 -7.42
CA ILE A 51 3.03 -25.54 -8.77
C ILE A 51 2.36 -24.22 -9.18
N HIS A 52 2.67 -23.75 -10.37
CA HIS A 52 2.10 -22.54 -10.97
C HIS A 52 1.81 -22.75 -12.46
N ILE A 53 1.02 -21.85 -13.04
CA ILE A 53 0.60 -21.94 -14.44
C ILE A 53 1.61 -21.20 -15.32
N THR A 54 2.03 -21.83 -16.43
CA THR A 54 2.90 -21.22 -17.45
C THR A 54 2.25 -21.06 -18.81
N GLY A 55 1.07 -21.65 -19.01
CA GLY A 55 0.31 -21.49 -20.24
C GLY A 55 -1.17 -21.82 -20.10
N ILE A 56 -2.00 -21.09 -20.84
CA ILE A 56 -3.44 -21.27 -20.92
C ILE A 56 -3.86 -21.14 -22.39
N TRP A 57 -4.65 -22.06 -22.91
CA TRP A 57 -5.21 -22.00 -24.27
C TRP A 57 -6.68 -22.36 -24.28
N ASP A 58 -7.44 -21.73 -25.18
CA ASP A 58 -8.84 -22.06 -25.44
C ASP A 58 -8.93 -23.34 -26.29
N GLY A 59 -9.78 -24.28 -25.88
CA GLY A 59 -9.98 -25.56 -26.53
C GLY A 59 -9.19 -26.73 -25.94
N ALA A 60 -9.64 -27.93 -26.28
CA ALA A 60 -9.02 -29.18 -25.90
C ALA A 60 -7.73 -29.45 -26.70
N HIS A 61 -6.65 -29.83 -26.00
CA HIS A 61 -5.34 -30.12 -26.58
C HIS A 61 -4.74 -28.98 -27.41
N ALA A 62 -5.02 -27.74 -27.00
CA ALA A 62 -4.66 -26.53 -27.73
C ALA A 62 -3.27 -25.98 -27.37
N ALA A 63 -2.51 -26.67 -26.51
CA ALA A 63 -1.16 -26.25 -26.12
C ALA A 63 -0.29 -25.99 -27.37
N TYR A 64 0.25 -24.78 -27.47
CA TYR A 64 1.09 -24.31 -28.59
C TYR A 64 0.41 -24.28 -29.97
N ALA A 65 -0.90 -24.55 -30.08
CA ALA A 65 -1.64 -24.48 -31.34
C ALA A 65 -2.03 -23.02 -31.73
N GLY A 66 -1.92 -22.09 -30.79
CA GLY A 66 -2.25 -20.68 -30.96
C GLY A 66 -1.66 -19.80 -29.85
N PRO A 67 -1.93 -18.48 -29.86
CA PRO A 67 -1.46 -17.58 -28.81
C PRO A 67 -2.08 -17.97 -27.47
N PRO A 68 -1.29 -18.05 -26.39
CA PRO A 68 -1.83 -18.33 -25.06
C PRO A 68 -2.69 -17.16 -24.56
N ILE A 69 -3.66 -17.49 -23.71
CA ILE A 69 -4.45 -16.53 -22.94
C ILE A 69 -3.57 -15.98 -21.81
N GLN A 70 -3.79 -14.71 -21.47
CA GLN A 70 -3.13 -14.08 -20.32
C GLN A 70 -3.40 -14.88 -19.04
N ILE A 71 -2.33 -15.31 -18.38
CA ILE A 71 -2.41 -16.01 -17.09
C ILE A 71 -2.84 -15.00 -16.03
N PRO A 72 -3.91 -15.27 -15.27
CA PRO A 72 -4.30 -14.44 -14.15
C PRO A 72 -3.18 -14.40 -13.10
N PRO A 73 -2.77 -13.21 -12.60
CA PRO A 73 -1.58 -13.06 -11.74
C PRO A 73 -1.56 -13.93 -10.48
N GLN A 74 -2.72 -14.30 -9.95
CA GLN A 74 -2.84 -15.16 -8.77
C GLN A 74 -2.31 -16.59 -9.00
N PHE A 75 -2.21 -17.04 -10.26
CA PHE A 75 -1.71 -18.36 -10.63
C PHE A 75 -0.23 -18.36 -11.06
N ASP A 76 0.42 -17.20 -11.01
CA ASP A 76 1.84 -17.05 -11.30
C ASP A 76 2.71 -17.64 -10.17
N GLU A 77 3.99 -17.84 -10.45
CA GLU A 77 4.94 -18.35 -9.45
C GLU A 77 4.94 -17.46 -8.20
N PRO A 78 4.93 -18.02 -6.97
CA PRO A 78 4.86 -17.21 -5.75
C PRO A 78 5.96 -16.16 -5.62
N VAL A 79 7.17 -16.46 -6.10
CA VAL A 79 8.30 -15.50 -6.10
C VAL A 79 8.02 -14.35 -7.07
N GLN A 80 7.47 -14.64 -8.26
CA GLN A 80 7.09 -13.61 -9.23
C GLN A 80 5.92 -12.76 -8.75
N ARG A 81 4.92 -13.37 -8.09
CA ARG A 81 3.83 -12.64 -7.43
C ARG A 81 4.38 -11.61 -6.44
N ARG A 82 5.33 -12.01 -5.57
CA ARG A 82 6.00 -11.11 -4.63
C ARG A 82 6.84 -10.03 -5.32
N ALA A 83 7.61 -10.38 -6.34
CA ALA A 83 8.47 -9.45 -7.07
C ALA A 83 7.65 -8.35 -7.75
N ARG A 84 6.58 -8.72 -8.48
CA ARG A 84 5.66 -7.76 -9.10
C ARG A 84 4.96 -6.91 -8.04
N HIS A 85 4.57 -7.52 -6.92
CA HIS A 85 3.93 -6.78 -5.83
C HIS A 85 4.87 -5.77 -5.17
N PHE A 86 6.17 -6.08 -5.05
CA PHE A 86 7.18 -5.15 -4.55
C PHE A 86 7.27 -3.87 -5.40
N GLU A 87 7.12 -3.95 -6.72
CA GLU A 87 7.11 -2.78 -7.60
C GLU A 87 5.92 -1.85 -7.27
N ILE A 88 4.75 -2.42 -7.00
CA ILE A 88 3.53 -1.68 -6.60
C ILE A 88 3.78 -0.97 -5.27
N LEU A 89 4.24 -1.71 -4.25
CA LEU A 89 4.53 -1.15 -2.93
C LEU A 89 5.59 -0.04 -2.99
N LEU A 90 6.65 -0.23 -3.78
CA LEU A 90 7.69 0.77 -3.99
C LEU A 90 7.13 2.02 -4.68
N GLY A 91 6.24 1.87 -5.65
CA GLY A 91 5.54 2.99 -6.29
C GLY A 91 4.70 3.79 -5.29
N LEU A 92 3.91 3.12 -4.46
CA LEU A 92 3.10 3.76 -3.42
C LEU A 92 3.95 4.47 -2.37
N LEU A 93 5.06 3.86 -1.94
CA LEU A 93 6.00 4.46 -0.99
C LEU A 93 6.64 5.73 -1.55
N LYS A 94 7.03 5.74 -2.83
CA LYS A 94 7.56 6.93 -3.50
C LYS A 94 6.55 8.08 -3.50
N ILE A 95 5.28 7.80 -3.83
CA ILE A 95 4.21 8.80 -3.81
C ILE A 95 3.99 9.35 -2.39
N LEU A 96 3.98 8.49 -1.38
CA LEU A 96 3.87 8.91 0.01
C LEU A 96 5.03 9.83 0.41
N PHE A 97 6.26 9.42 0.10
CA PHE A 97 7.45 10.17 0.45
C PHE A 97 7.45 11.56 -0.20
N ASP A 98 7.06 11.67 -1.47
CA ASP A 98 6.95 12.96 -2.15
C ASP A 98 5.85 13.84 -1.54
N ASN A 99 4.71 13.26 -1.14
CA ASN A 99 3.66 13.99 -0.43
C ASN A 99 4.14 14.53 0.92
N VAL A 100 4.81 13.71 1.72
CA VAL A 100 5.39 14.12 3.01
C VAL A 100 6.40 15.26 2.81
N ARG A 101 7.33 15.11 1.85
CA ARG A 101 8.34 16.12 1.54
C ARG A 101 7.72 17.45 1.10
N ALA A 102 6.61 17.40 0.37
CA ALA A 102 5.88 18.58 -0.08
C ALA A 102 4.84 19.11 0.95
N ALA A 103 4.75 18.53 2.15
CA ALA A 103 3.72 18.79 3.15
C ALA A 103 2.27 18.68 2.58
N ARG A 104 2.08 17.80 1.61
CA ARG A 104 0.79 17.50 0.98
C ARG A 104 0.14 16.30 1.65
N ARG A 105 -1.19 16.31 1.73
CA ARG A 105 -1.92 15.09 2.11
C ARG A 105 -1.94 14.10 0.95
N PRO A 106 -1.80 12.79 1.20
CA PRO A 106 -2.06 11.78 0.19
C PRO A 106 -3.49 11.91 -0.35
N SER A 107 -3.66 11.62 -1.65
CA SER A 107 -4.98 11.56 -2.27
C SER A 107 -5.76 10.33 -1.77
N LEU A 108 -7.09 10.36 -1.90
CA LEU A 108 -7.91 9.18 -1.61
C LEU A 108 -7.58 8.02 -2.55
N ASP A 109 -7.42 8.28 -3.85
CA ASP A 109 -6.94 7.26 -4.81
C ASP A 109 -5.64 6.59 -4.35
N TRP A 110 -4.69 7.34 -3.78
CA TRP A 110 -3.49 6.73 -3.21
C TRP A 110 -3.80 5.88 -1.97
N LEU A 111 -4.69 6.33 -1.09
CA LEU A 111 -5.11 5.57 0.09
C LEU A 111 -5.80 4.25 -0.31
N ASP A 112 -6.68 4.26 -1.30
CA ASP A 112 -7.41 3.08 -1.75
C ASP A 112 -6.49 2.08 -2.45
N ARG A 113 -5.62 2.57 -3.33
CA ARG A 113 -4.58 1.74 -3.96
C ARG A 113 -3.64 1.15 -2.91
N SER A 114 -3.33 1.91 -1.86
CA SER A 114 -2.51 1.43 -0.75
C SER A 114 -3.22 0.36 0.06
N ALA A 115 -4.50 0.55 0.38
CA ALA A 115 -5.30 -0.44 1.10
C ALA A 115 -5.41 -1.76 0.30
N TRP A 116 -5.70 -1.67 -1.00
CA TRP A 116 -5.73 -2.84 -1.88
C TRP A 116 -4.35 -3.50 -1.99
N ALA A 117 -3.28 -2.72 -2.15
CA ALA A 117 -1.93 -3.27 -2.23
C ALA A 117 -1.55 -3.99 -0.93
N ILE A 118 -1.91 -3.45 0.24
CA ILE A 118 -1.68 -4.13 1.52
C ILE A 118 -2.44 -5.46 1.57
N ALA A 119 -3.74 -5.46 1.25
CA ALA A 119 -4.56 -6.67 1.23
C ALA A 119 -4.02 -7.72 0.25
N ARG A 120 -3.55 -7.29 -0.93
CA ARG A 120 -2.90 -8.17 -1.91
C ARG A 120 -1.58 -8.74 -1.38
N GLY A 121 -0.77 -7.93 -0.71
CA GLY A 121 0.47 -8.38 -0.08
C GLY A 121 0.21 -9.45 0.98
N GLU A 122 -0.80 -9.25 1.82
CA GLU A 122 -1.24 -10.23 2.82
C GLU A 122 -1.73 -11.52 2.16
N ALA A 123 -2.55 -11.43 1.10
CA ALA A 123 -3.01 -12.60 0.35
C ALA A 123 -1.83 -13.38 -0.28
N ILE A 124 -0.85 -12.70 -0.86
CA ILE A 124 0.36 -13.34 -1.42
C ILE A 124 1.14 -14.09 -0.33
N LEU A 125 1.25 -13.53 0.88
CA LEU A 125 1.92 -14.17 2.01
C LEU A 125 1.15 -15.39 2.52
N ALA A 126 -0.19 -15.33 2.52
CA ALA A 126 -1.05 -16.44 2.89
C ALA A 126 -1.17 -17.52 1.81
N GLY A 127 -0.81 -17.20 0.56
CA GLY A 127 -1.03 -18.07 -0.60
C GLY A 127 -2.45 -17.98 -1.17
N ASP A 128 -3.20 -16.95 -0.79
CA ASP A 128 -4.58 -16.73 -1.18
C ASP A 128 -4.70 -16.03 -2.57
N PRO A 129 -5.90 -16.07 -3.19
CA PRO A 129 -6.19 -15.29 -4.39
C PRO A 129 -6.01 -13.78 -4.16
N ASP A 130 -5.63 -13.07 -5.21
CA ASP A 130 -5.55 -11.61 -5.16
C ASP A 130 -6.97 -11.01 -4.91
N PRO A 131 -7.10 -9.96 -4.08
CA PRO A 131 -8.38 -9.28 -3.87
C PRO A 131 -8.85 -8.58 -5.14
N GLU A 132 -10.17 -8.44 -5.30
CA GLU A 132 -10.75 -7.65 -6.40
C GLU A 132 -10.17 -6.23 -6.40
N GLU A 133 -9.72 -5.76 -7.58
CA GLU A 133 -9.27 -4.38 -7.71
C GLU A 133 -10.43 -3.41 -7.42
N PRO A 134 -10.18 -2.29 -6.72
CA PRO A 134 -11.23 -1.30 -6.49
C PRO A 134 -11.72 -0.77 -7.84
N VAL A 135 -12.99 -1.03 -8.14
CA VAL A 135 -13.63 -0.66 -9.41
C VAL A 135 -13.85 0.86 -9.51
N ASP A 136 -13.95 1.56 -8.37
CA ASP A 136 -14.01 3.02 -8.29
C ASP A 136 -13.34 3.52 -7.00
N PRO A 137 -12.49 4.56 -7.04
CA PRO A 137 -12.00 5.20 -5.83
C PRO A 137 -13.16 5.92 -5.11
N PRO A 138 -13.29 5.84 -3.77
CA PRO A 138 -14.17 6.72 -2.99
C PRO A 138 -14.05 8.18 -3.41
N LYS A 139 -15.21 8.84 -3.41
CA LYS A 139 -15.33 10.24 -3.80
C LYS A 139 -14.44 11.12 -2.91
N PRO A 140 -13.88 12.22 -3.44
CA PRO A 140 -13.12 13.21 -2.68
C PRO A 140 -13.84 13.64 -1.40
N SER A 141 -13.12 13.68 -0.28
CA SER A 141 -13.57 14.17 1.01
C SER A 141 -12.67 15.34 1.45
N HIS A 142 -13.24 16.27 2.22
CA HIS A 142 -12.55 17.48 2.66
C HIS A 142 -12.57 17.58 4.19
N VAL A 143 -11.45 18.00 4.78
CA VAL A 143 -11.34 18.19 6.24
C VAL A 143 -11.69 19.63 6.59
N LEU A 144 -12.80 19.81 7.29
CA LEU A 144 -13.31 21.13 7.70
C LEU A 144 -12.61 21.67 8.96
N VAL A 145 -12.31 20.81 9.92
CA VAL A 145 -11.68 21.17 11.20
C VAL A 145 -10.48 20.27 11.46
N ARG A 146 -9.43 20.82 12.04
CA ARG A 146 -8.24 20.07 12.47
C ARG A 146 -7.67 20.70 13.74
N LEU A 147 -7.73 19.96 14.83
CA LEU A 147 -7.06 20.29 16.08
C LEU A 147 -5.56 19.94 15.95
N GLN A 148 -4.68 20.84 16.38
CA GLN A 148 -3.24 20.64 16.32
C GLN A 148 -2.61 21.00 17.66
N GLU A 149 -1.89 20.07 18.28
CA GLU A 149 -1.32 20.24 19.62
C GLU A 149 -0.33 21.42 19.70
N ASN A 150 0.44 21.66 18.64
CA ASN A 150 1.32 22.83 18.58
C ASN A 150 0.55 24.15 18.63
N ARG A 151 -0.61 24.24 17.96
CA ARG A 151 -1.48 25.42 18.03
C ARG A 151 -2.18 25.55 19.39
N VAL A 152 -2.46 24.44 20.05
CA VAL A 152 -2.97 24.46 21.43
C VAL A 152 -1.91 25.00 22.37
N ARG A 153 -0.63 24.65 22.18
CA ARG A 153 0.48 25.25 22.93
C ARG A 153 0.56 26.77 22.76
N ASP A 154 0.48 27.26 21.53
CA ASP A 154 0.44 28.71 21.27
C ASP A 154 -0.76 29.37 21.96
N ALA A 155 -1.92 28.71 21.94
CA ALA A 155 -3.14 29.19 22.58
C ALA A 155 -3.04 29.21 24.12
N ILE A 156 -2.36 28.25 24.74
CA ILE A 156 -2.12 28.22 26.19
C ILE A 156 -1.41 29.49 26.64
N THR A 157 -0.37 29.91 25.92
CA THR A 157 0.32 31.18 26.22
C THR A 157 -0.65 32.36 26.22
N ALA A 158 -1.49 32.48 25.19
CA ALA A 158 -2.49 33.54 25.09
C ALA A 158 -3.56 33.48 26.20
N VAL A 159 -3.98 32.29 26.63
CA VAL A 159 -4.94 32.10 27.72
C VAL A 159 -4.35 32.50 29.07
N LEU A 160 -3.10 32.11 29.36
CA LEU A 160 -2.42 32.44 30.61
C LEU A 160 -2.15 33.94 30.77
N GLU A 161 -1.96 34.66 29.66
CA GLU A 161 -1.83 36.13 29.69
C GLU A 161 -3.13 36.85 30.07
N VAL A 162 -4.27 36.29 29.71
CA VAL A 162 -5.58 36.96 29.85
C VAL A 162 -6.31 36.53 31.13
N ASP A 163 -6.25 35.25 31.50
CA ASP A 163 -7.04 34.72 32.61
C ASP A 163 -6.25 34.67 33.92
N SER A 164 -6.62 35.58 34.83
CA SER A 164 -5.99 35.72 36.15
C SER A 164 -6.17 34.52 37.08
N ASN A 165 -7.06 33.58 36.77
CA ASN A 165 -7.24 32.35 37.54
C ASN A 165 -6.01 31.44 37.49
N PHE A 166 -5.20 31.55 36.43
CA PHE A 166 -3.99 30.74 36.25
C PHE A 166 -2.70 31.46 36.66
N LYS A 167 -2.81 32.54 37.46
CA LYS A 167 -1.66 33.30 37.96
C LYS A 167 -0.65 32.39 38.65
N GLY A 168 0.59 32.41 38.15
CA GLY A 168 1.72 31.64 38.68
C GLY A 168 2.03 30.36 37.89
N LEU A 169 1.18 29.95 36.94
CA LEU A 169 1.49 28.90 35.99
C LEU A 169 2.20 29.51 34.78
N THR A 170 3.34 28.93 34.38
CA THR A 170 4.04 29.33 33.14
C THR A 170 3.67 28.39 32.00
N PRO A 171 3.75 28.83 30.73
CA PRO A 171 3.45 27.98 29.58
C PRO A 171 4.28 26.68 29.56
N GLU A 172 5.53 26.73 30.03
CA GLU A 172 6.45 25.58 30.06
C GLU A 172 6.09 24.56 31.15
N ALA A 173 5.28 24.95 32.13
CA ALA A 173 4.79 24.05 33.16
C ALA A 173 3.71 23.09 32.62
N VAL A 174 3.07 23.42 31.48
CA VAL A 174 2.11 22.54 30.81
C VAL A 174 2.87 21.58 29.90
N THR A 175 2.78 20.29 30.21
CA THR A 175 3.52 19.24 29.52
C THR A 175 2.87 18.83 28.20
N ASP A 176 3.67 18.24 27.31
CA ASP A 176 3.20 17.68 26.04
C ASP A 176 2.13 16.60 26.25
N ASP A 177 2.24 15.80 27.30
CA ASP A 177 1.28 14.75 27.65
C ASP A 177 -0.07 15.35 28.09
N GLU A 178 -0.06 16.40 28.91
CA GLU A 178 -1.28 17.11 29.30
C GLU A 178 -1.99 17.74 28.09
N ILE A 179 -1.22 18.33 27.15
CA ILE A 179 -1.77 18.87 25.91
C ILE A 179 -2.37 17.73 25.06
N HIS A 180 -1.68 16.60 24.96
CA HIS A 180 -2.14 15.43 24.22
C HIS A 180 -3.45 14.89 24.78
N VAL A 181 -3.51 14.65 26.10
CA VAL A 181 -4.71 14.18 26.79
C VAL A 181 -5.87 15.18 26.63
N ALA A 182 -5.61 16.48 26.74
CA ALA A 182 -6.62 17.51 26.53
C ALA A 182 -7.14 17.52 25.09
N CYS A 183 -6.24 17.41 24.10
CA CYS A 183 -6.62 17.35 22.68
C CYS A 183 -7.46 16.12 22.37
N LEU A 184 -7.09 14.94 22.90
CA LEU A 184 -7.86 13.71 22.77
C LEU A 184 -9.25 13.84 23.41
N SER A 185 -9.34 14.44 24.61
CA SER A 185 -10.62 14.68 25.27
C SER A 185 -11.52 15.55 24.40
N ILE A 186 -11.02 16.69 23.90
CA ILE A 186 -11.82 17.59 23.05
C ILE A 186 -12.21 16.91 21.74
N ALA A 187 -11.28 16.22 21.08
CA ALA A 187 -11.54 15.55 19.81
C ALA A 187 -12.62 14.45 19.92
N THR A 188 -12.79 13.86 21.10
CA THR A 188 -13.78 12.79 21.33
C THR A 188 -15.10 13.30 21.87
N THR A 189 -15.13 14.42 22.59
CA THR A 189 -16.37 14.96 23.19
C THR A 189 -17.04 16.04 22.35
N MET A 190 -16.30 16.71 21.47
CA MET A 190 -16.81 17.85 20.70
C MET A 190 -17.64 17.38 19.50
N ASP A 191 -18.90 17.79 19.46
CA ASP A 191 -19.81 17.49 18.35
C ASP A 191 -19.68 18.54 17.23
N PHE A 192 -19.37 18.07 16.03
CA PHE A 192 -19.25 18.90 14.82
C PHE A 192 -20.40 18.69 13.84
N SER A 193 -21.42 17.90 14.19
CA SER A 193 -22.50 17.51 13.28
C SER A 193 -23.20 18.70 12.63
N ASP A 194 -23.53 19.74 13.42
CA ASP A 194 -24.17 20.95 12.91
C ASP A 194 -23.26 21.75 11.95
N VAL A 195 -21.97 21.84 12.27
CA VAL A 195 -20.99 22.56 11.46
C VAL A 195 -20.76 21.85 10.12
N VAL A 196 -20.62 20.53 10.17
CA VAL A 196 -20.47 19.68 8.98
C VAL A 196 -21.72 19.76 8.11
N GLY A 197 -22.90 19.56 8.70
CA GLY A 197 -24.17 19.60 7.97
C GLY A 197 -24.41 20.97 7.31
N ASN A 198 -24.08 22.07 8.00
CA ASN A 198 -24.17 23.40 7.40
C ASN A 198 -23.17 23.59 6.26
N ALA A 199 -21.92 23.13 6.39
CA ALA A 199 -20.93 23.23 5.34
C ALA A 199 -21.33 22.43 4.08
N GLU A 200 -21.86 21.22 4.26
CA GLU A 200 -22.39 20.39 3.18
C GLU A 200 -23.57 21.06 2.48
N PHE A 201 -24.51 21.62 3.25
CA PHE A 201 -25.64 22.35 2.71
C PHE A 201 -25.20 23.58 1.88
N GLN A 202 -24.24 24.36 2.38
CA GLN A 202 -23.71 25.50 1.62
C GLN A 202 -22.97 25.05 0.35
N ALA A 203 -22.18 23.98 0.42
CA ALA A 203 -21.50 23.41 -0.75
C ALA A 203 -22.51 22.95 -1.81
N ALA A 204 -23.60 22.31 -1.39
CA ALA A 204 -24.70 21.91 -2.28
C ALA A 204 -25.35 23.12 -2.97
N LEU A 205 -25.68 24.17 -2.22
CA LEU A 205 -26.24 25.40 -2.79
C LEU A 205 -25.30 26.06 -3.80
N LEU A 206 -24.00 26.11 -3.51
CA LEU A 206 -23.00 26.66 -4.43
C LEU A 206 -22.93 25.85 -5.73
N ALA A 207 -22.92 24.51 -5.64
CA ALA A 207 -22.91 23.63 -6.79
C ALA A 207 -24.18 23.82 -7.65
N ILE A 208 -25.37 23.84 -7.03
CA ILE A 208 -26.65 24.06 -7.72
C ILE A 208 -26.68 25.41 -8.43
N ARG A 209 -26.27 26.50 -7.75
CA ARG A 209 -26.21 27.84 -8.37
C ARG A 209 -25.22 27.89 -9.53
N SER A 210 -24.12 27.15 -9.45
CA SER A 210 -23.15 27.04 -10.54
C SER A 210 -23.77 26.33 -11.75
N ALA A 211 -24.45 25.21 -11.51
CA ALA A 211 -25.15 24.46 -12.57
C ALA A 211 -26.26 25.28 -13.22
N HIS A 212 -27.08 25.99 -12.42
CA HIS A 212 -28.14 26.86 -12.92
C HIS A 212 -27.61 28.01 -13.77
N ARG A 213 -26.50 28.65 -13.38
CA ARG A 213 -25.87 29.71 -14.19
C ARG A 213 -25.37 29.19 -15.52
N ARG A 214 -24.74 28.00 -15.52
CA ARG A 214 -24.27 27.34 -16.74
C ARG A 214 -25.43 27.06 -17.70
N LEU A 215 -26.52 26.46 -17.20
CA LEU A 215 -27.69 26.10 -18.01
C LEU A 215 -28.53 27.30 -18.47
N ALA A 216 -28.45 28.44 -17.78
CA ALA A 216 -29.14 29.67 -18.18
C ALA A 216 -28.33 30.54 -19.15
N SER A 217 -27.08 30.17 -19.42
CA SER A 217 -26.18 30.86 -20.35
C SER A 217 -26.02 30.11 -21.69
N ASP A 218 -26.67 28.95 -21.84
CA ASP A 218 -26.86 28.18 -23.07
C ASP A 218 -28.26 28.48 -23.66
#